data_AF-A0A7W4IEV3-F1
#
_entry.id   AF-A0A7W4IEV3-F1
#
_cell.length_a   1.000
_cell.length_b   1.000
_cell.length_c   1.000
_cell.angle_alpha   90.00
_cell.angle_beta   90.00
_cell.angle_gamma   90.00
#
_symmetry.space_group_name_H-M   'P 1'
#
loop_
_entity.id
_entity.type
_entity.pdbx_description
1 polymer ?
#
loop_
_entity_poly.entity_id
_entity_poly.type
_entity_poly.pdbx_seq_one_letter_code
_entity_poly.pdbx_strand_id
1 'polypeptide(L)'
;MPGDSPVRRLAVKGISLRQAFETIGWSVTQAERRSRVHRHRIARWLAGAPADPDFVQWIAALERLHRRLASPLSVHVQPGGNRPQPTAYELTLACLTIGWSERQFAERSCIHRTTLRRLDRHRPVQDWRVGRWVELLADGHRMHPQPETSIENARHVHDQF
;
A
#
# COMPACT_ATOMS: atom_id res chain seq x y z
N MET A 1 -29.98 -4.73 31.97
CA MET A 1 -29.93 -4.15 30.61
C MET A 1 -28.46 -3.91 30.26
N PRO A 2 -27.79 -4.81 29.52
CA PRO A 2 -26.39 -4.59 29.18
C PRO A 2 -26.34 -3.54 28.06
N GLY A 3 -25.70 -2.41 28.38
CA GLY A 3 -25.51 -1.28 27.50
C GLY A 3 -24.82 -1.68 26.20
N ASP A 4 -25.48 -1.33 25.11
CA ASP A 4 -25.01 -1.44 23.73
C ASP A 4 -23.73 -0.61 23.58
N SER A 5 -22.58 -1.28 23.68
CA SER A 5 -21.26 -0.65 23.54
C SER A 5 -21.16 0.01 22.15
N PRO A 6 -20.81 1.31 22.06
CA PRO A 6 -20.76 2.05 20.79
C PRO A 6 -19.75 1.48 19.79
N VAL A 7 -18.87 0.59 20.24
CA VAL A 7 -17.91 -0.17 19.41
C VAL A 7 -18.62 -1.10 18.40
N ARG A 8 -19.85 -1.55 18.67
CA ARG A 8 -20.62 -2.40 17.74
C ARG A 8 -21.23 -1.64 16.55
N ARG A 9 -21.31 -0.31 16.59
CA ARG A 9 -21.88 0.53 15.52
C ARG A 9 -20.86 1.13 14.57
N LEU A 10 -19.62 0.67 14.62
CA LEU A 10 -18.69 0.77 13.50
C LEU A 10 -18.63 -0.56 12.76
N ALA A 11 -19.79 -1.01 12.28
CA ALA A 11 -19.81 -1.75 11.02
C ALA A 11 -19.29 -0.79 9.95
N VAL A 12 -17.97 -0.63 9.88
CA VAL A 12 -17.26 0.07 8.81
C VAL A 12 -17.81 -0.54 7.53
N LYS A 13 -18.50 0.26 6.71
CA LYS A 13 -19.06 -0.18 5.42
C LYS A 13 -18.00 -0.97 4.65
N GLY A 14 -18.14 -2.31 4.67
CA GLY A 14 -17.80 -3.24 3.60
C GLY A 14 -16.37 -3.31 3.06
N ILE A 15 -15.33 -2.91 3.79
CA ILE A 15 -13.96 -3.17 3.31
C ILE A 15 -13.56 -4.60 3.65
N SER A 16 -13.57 -5.45 2.62
CA SER A 16 -12.96 -6.77 2.69
C SER A 16 -11.44 -6.61 2.66
N LEU A 17 -10.75 -7.01 3.73
CA LEU A 17 -9.27 -7.01 3.79
C LEU A 17 -8.65 -7.79 2.62
N ARG A 18 -9.32 -8.86 2.18
CA ARG A 18 -8.92 -9.64 1.00
C ARG A 18 -8.97 -8.78 -0.27
N GLN A 19 -10.09 -8.10 -0.49
CA GLN A 19 -10.26 -7.22 -1.65
C GLN A 19 -9.23 -6.07 -1.64
N ALA A 20 -8.95 -5.50 -0.46
CA ALA A 20 -7.95 -4.46 -0.32
C ALA A 20 -6.54 -4.97 -0.69
N PHE A 21 -6.18 -6.17 -0.22
CA PHE A 21 -4.89 -6.80 -0.54
C PHE A 21 -4.76 -7.12 -2.04
N GLU A 22 -5.82 -7.64 -2.66
CA GLU A 22 -5.85 -7.90 -4.10
C GLU A 22 -5.69 -6.60 -4.91
N THR A 23 -6.43 -5.56 -4.53
CA THR A 23 -6.38 -4.25 -5.16
C THR A 23 -4.96 -3.66 -5.11
N ILE A 24 -4.35 -3.68 -3.92
CA ILE A 24 -2.99 -3.18 -3.70
C ILE A 24 -1.94 -4.11 -4.33
N GLY A 25 -2.24 -5.41 -4.47
CA GLY A 25 -1.31 -6.42 -4.95
C GLY A 25 -0.36 -6.90 -3.85
N TRP A 26 -0.85 -7.08 -2.64
CA TRP A 26 -0.07 -7.59 -1.51
C TRP A 26 -0.46 -9.00 -1.11
N SER A 27 0.56 -9.80 -0.83
CA SER A 27 0.48 -11.00 -0.02
C SER A 27 0.46 -10.65 1.48
N VAL A 28 0.09 -11.62 2.32
CA VAL A 28 0.19 -11.49 3.79
C VAL A 28 1.61 -11.14 4.23
N THR A 29 2.63 -11.71 3.59
CA THR A 29 4.05 -11.41 3.88
C THR A 29 4.42 -9.98 3.54
N GLN A 30 3.91 -9.44 2.43
CA GLN A 30 4.11 -8.02 2.10
C GLN A 30 3.40 -7.13 3.12
N ALA A 31 2.14 -7.44 3.46
CA ALA A 31 1.39 -6.68 4.46
C ALA A 31 2.08 -6.68 5.83
N GLU A 32 2.63 -7.81 6.29
CA GLU A 32 3.42 -7.89 7.53
C GLU A 32 4.63 -6.94 7.48
N ARG A 33 5.43 -6.98 6.40
CA ARG A 33 6.60 -6.11 6.25
C ARG A 33 6.25 -4.62 6.15
N ARG A 34 5.01 -4.28 5.81
CA ARG A 34 4.57 -2.89 5.61
C ARG A 34 3.83 -2.33 6.82
N SER A 35 3.13 -3.18 7.54
CA SER A 35 2.35 -2.79 8.72
C SER A 35 3.04 -3.09 10.05
N ARG A 36 4.12 -3.91 10.04
CA ARG A 36 4.74 -4.53 11.22
C ARG A 36 3.79 -5.43 12.02
N VAL A 37 2.60 -5.72 11.50
CA VAL A 37 1.68 -6.66 12.11
C VAL A 37 2.06 -8.08 11.71
N HIS A 38 2.20 -8.96 12.70
CA HIS A 38 2.59 -10.35 12.45
C HIS A 38 1.62 -11.05 11.50
N ARG A 39 2.15 -11.81 10.53
CA ARG A 39 1.36 -12.49 9.48
C ARG A 39 0.24 -13.37 9.99
N HIS A 40 0.41 -14.04 11.14
CA HIS A 40 -0.65 -14.87 11.73
C HIS A 40 -1.84 -14.04 12.20
N ARG A 41 -1.61 -12.82 12.69
CA ARG A 41 -2.69 -11.91 13.10
C ARG A 41 -3.47 -11.44 11.87
N ILE A 42 -2.76 -11.05 10.82
CA ILE A 42 -3.35 -10.68 9.52
C ILE A 42 -4.15 -11.85 8.94
N ALA A 43 -3.61 -13.08 8.97
CA ALA A 43 -4.30 -14.26 8.47
C ALA A 43 -5.60 -14.55 9.24
N ARG A 44 -5.61 -14.37 10.57
CA ARG A 44 -6.83 -14.48 11.38
C ARG A 44 -7.89 -13.45 10.98
N TRP A 45 -7.49 -12.20 10.72
CA TRP A 45 -8.41 -11.17 10.24
C TRP A 45 -8.99 -11.50 8.87
N LEU A 46 -8.16 -12.02 7.95
CA LEU A 46 -8.62 -12.51 6.63
C LEU A 46 -9.56 -13.72 6.74
N ALA A 47 -9.51 -14.47 7.84
CA ALA A 47 -10.41 -15.57 8.15
C ALA A 47 -11.69 -15.15 8.91
N GLY A 48 -11.91 -13.85 9.11
CA GLY A 48 -13.13 -13.29 9.72
C GLY A 48 -13.02 -12.93 11.20
N ALA A 49 -11.84 -13.03 11.81
CA ALA A 49 -11.64 -12.48 13.15
C ALA A 49 -11.72 -10.94 13.12
N PRO A 50 -12.19 -10.29 14.19
CA PRO A 50 -12.18 -8.82 14.28
C PRO A 50 -10.77 -8.25 14.07
N ALA A 51 -10.66 -7.34 13.11
CA ALA A 51 -9.42 -6.65 12.77
C ALA A 51 -9.20 -5.43 13.66
N ASP A 52 -7.93 -5.07 13.84
CA ASP A 52 -7.55 -3.82 14.50
C ASP A 52 -8.08 -2.61 13.69
N PRO A 53 -8.83 -1.68 14.30
CA PRO A 53 -9.41 -0.54 13.58
C PRO A 53 -8.39 0.33 12.85
N ASP A 54 -7.21 0.55 13.44
CA ASP A 54 -6.18 1.42 12.86
C ASP A 54 -5.55 0.74 11.64
N PHE A 55 -5.36 -0.59 11.71
CA PHE A 55 -4.96 -1.37 10.55
C PHE A 55 -6.00 -1.32 9.42
N VAL A 56 -7.29 -1.44 9.75
CA VAL A 56 -8.38 -1.35 8.76
C VAL A 56 -8.46 0.04 8.13
N GLN A 57 -8.30 1.11 8.92
CA GLN A 57 -8.31 2.48 8.41
C GLN A 57 -7.13 2.73 7.48
N TRP A 58 -5.94 2.27 7.87
CA TRP A 58 -4.72 2.37 7.06
C TRP A 58 -4.86 1.63 5.73
N ILE A 59 -5.26 0.36 5.75
CA ILE A 59 -5.37 -0.44 4.51
C ILE A 59 -6.50 0.11 3.61
N ALA A 60 -7.58 0.63 4.18
CA ALA A 60 -8.65 1.29 3.44
C ALA A 60 -8.16 2.55 2.71
N ALA A 61 -7.28 3.34 3.34
CA ALA A 61 -6.70 4.51 2.69
C ALA A 61 -5.81 4.10 1.51
N LEU A 62 -4.96 3.09 1.68
CA LEU A 62 -4.13 2.54 0.62
C LEU A 62 -4.96 1.91 -0.51
N GLU A 63 -6.04 1.19 -0.19
CA GLU A 63 -6.94 0.64 -1.19
C GLU A 63 -7.57 1.76 -2.04
N ARG A 64 -8.10 2.81 -1.41
CA ARG A 64 -8.68 3.96 -2.13
C ARG A 64 -7.65 4.63 -3.04
N LEU A 65 -6.42 4.79 -2.57
CA LEU A 65 -5.31 5.30 -3.37
C LEU A 65 -5.08 4.43 -4.61
N HIS A 66 -4.96 3.11 -4.42
CA HIS A 66 -4.73 2.16 -5.51
C HIS A 66 -5.91 2.07 -6.49
N ARG A 67 -7.16 2.24 -6.03
CA ARG A 67 -8.33 2.34 -6.93
C ARG A 67 -8.30 3.63 -7.75
N ARG A 68 -7.94 4.76 -7.13
CA ARG A 68 -7.83 6.06 -7.81
C ARG A 68 -6.72 6.06 -8.86
N LEU A 69 -5.63 5.37 -8.56
CA LEU A 69 -4.46 5.20 -9.42
C LEU A 69 -4.36 3.74 -9.89
N ALA A 70 -5.45 3.19 -10.43
CA ALA A 70 -5.51 1.78 -10.82
C ALA A 70 -4.54 1.42 -11.96
N SER A 71 -4.25 2.37 -12.85
CA SER A 71 -3.33 2.17 -13.97
C SER A 71 -2.55 3.44 -14.30
N PRO A 72 -1.47 3.34 -15.09
CA PRO A 72 -0.79 4.51 -15.66
C PRO A 72 -1.70 5.44 -16.46
N LEU A 73 -2.82 4.92 -16.96
CA LEU A 73 -3.79 5.65 -17.79
C LEU A 73 -4.93 6.28 -16.99
N SER A 74 -4.95 6.11 -15.66
CA SER A 74 -5.95 6.74 -14.80
C SER A 74 -5.95 8.27 -14.98
N VAL A 75 -7.14 8.88 -15.01
CA VAL A 75 -7.31 10.35 -15.16
C VAL A 75 -6.58 11.17 -14.06
N HIS A 76 -6.28 10.54 -12.93
CA HIS A 76 -5.56 11.15 -11.83
C HIS A 76 -4.02 11.15 -12.01
N VAL A 77 -3.50 10.47 -13.04
CA VAL A 77 -2.07 10.51 -13.40
C VAL A 77 -1.84 11.73 -14.28
N GLN A 78 -1.58 12.85 -13.62
CA GLN A 78 -1.32 14.15 -14.26
C GLN A 78 0.19 14.42 -14.37
N PRO A 79 0.65 15.11 -15.43
CA PRO A 79 2.05 15.49 -15.59
C PRO A 79 2.60 16.15 -14.32
N GLY A 80 3.86 15.85 -13.97
CA GLY A 80 4.51 16.35 -12.76
C GLY A 80 4.89 17.83 -12.77
N GLY A 81 4.39 18.61 -13.73
CA GLY A 81 4.85 19.97 -13.98
C GLY A 81 6.34 20.00 -14.28
N ASN A 82 7.11 20.67 -13.41
CA ASN A 82 8.57 20.80 -13.53
C ASN A 82 9.35 19.62 -12.93
N ARG A 83 8.68 18.61 -12.36
CA ARG A 83 9.37 17.45 -11.80
C ARG A 83 9.91 16.58 -12.95
N PRO A 84 11.22 16.24 -12.94
CA PRO A 84 11.79 15.39 -13.99
C PRO A 84 11.16 14.00 -13.95
N GLN A 85 11.18 13.31 -15.08
CA GLN A 85 10.75 11.91 -15.14
C GLN A 85 11.68 11.05 -14.30
N PRO A 86 11.14 10.09 -13.52
CA PRO A 86 11.96 9.24 -12.69
C PRO A 86 12.87 8.35 -13.55
N THR A 87 14.07 8.17 -13.06
CA THR A 87 15.02 7.18 -13.56
C THR A 87 14.58 5.77 -13.19
N ALA A 88 15.17 4.75 -13.83
CA ALA A 88 14.87 3.35 -13.48
C ALA A 88 15.27 2.99 -12.04
N TYR A 89 16.30 3.65 -11.49
CA TYR A 89 16.64 3.54 -10.07
C TYR A 89 15.53 4.08 -9.16
N GLU A 90 15.02 5.28 -9.44
CA GLU A 90 13.93 5.89 -8.66
C GLU A 90 12.63 5.09 -8.76
N LEU A 91 12.32 4.53 -9.93
CA LEU A 91 11.21 3.59 -10.07
C LEU A 91 11.37 2.35 -9.19
N THR A 92 12.59 1.83 -9.09
CA THR A 92 12.89 0.68 -8.22
C THR A 92 12.63 1.03 -6.76
N LEU A 93 13.11 2.19 -6.30
CA LEU A 93 12.85 2.68 -4.94
C LEU A 93 11.36 2.92 -4.67
N ALA A 94 10.63 3.44 -5.65
CA ALA A 94 9.19 3.65 -5.55
C ALA A 94 8.43 2.31 -5.46
N CYS A 95 8.80 1.31 -6.27
CA CYS A 95 8.25 -0.05 -6.16
C CYS A 95 8.55 -0.66 -4.79
N LEU A 96 9.77 -0.48 -4.26
CA LEU A 96 10.12 -0.92 -2.90
C LEU A 96 9.29 -0.22 -1.83
N THR A 97 8.98 1.07 -2.00
CA THR A 97 8.10 1.83 -1.11
C THR A 97 6.69 1.22 -1.11
N ILE A 98 6.12 1.02 -2.30
CA ILE A 98 4.78 0.42 -2.50
C ILE A 98 4.74 -1.06 -2.07
N GLY A 99 5.89 -1.73 -2.00
CA GLY A 99 6.00 -3.15 -1.68
C GLY A 99 5.76 -4.07 -2.86
N TRP A 100 5.89 -3.58 -4.10
CA TRP A 100 5.79 -4.39 -5.32
C TRP A 100 7.13 -5.03 -5.70
N SER A 101 7.05 -6.25 -6.22
CA SER A 101 8.16 -6.86 -6.95
C SER A 101 8.26 -6.33 -8.39
N GLU A 102 9.41 -6.51 -9.03
CA GLU A 102 9.60 -6.20 -10.46
C GLU A 102 8.53 -6.88 -11.34
N ARG A 103 8.15 -8.11 -10.99
CA ARG A 103 7.09 -8.85 -11.70
C ARG A 103 5.74 -8.15 -11.58
N GLN A 104 5.34 -7.77 -10.37
CA GLN A 104 4.07 -7.08 -10.14
C GLN A 104 4.04 -5.72 -10.82
N PHE A 105 5.16 -4.99 -10.81
CA PHE A 105 5.28 -3.74 -11.53
C PHE A 105 5.12 -3.93 -13.05
N ALA A 106 5.79 -4.93 -13.64
CA ALA A 106 5.66 -5.26 -15.06
C ALA A 106 4.21 -5.60 -15.45
N GLU A 107 3.55 -6.47 -14.66
CA GLU A 107 2.16 -6.87 -14.89
C GLU A 107 1.20 -5.66 -14.84
N ARG A 108 1.38 -4.76 -13.86
CA ARG A 108 0.47 -3.62 -13.65
C ARG A 108 0.74 -2.42 -14.55
N SER A 109 1.99 -2.23 -14.99
CA SER A 109 2.34 -1.19 -15.97
C SER A 109 2.13 -1.63 -17.42
N CYS A 110 1.83 -2.92 -17.66
CA CYS A 110 1.85 -3.55 -18.97
C CYS A 110 3.21 -3.45 -19.69
N ILE A 111 4.29 -3.14 -18.98
CA ILE A 111 5.65 -3.12 -19.51
C ILE A 111 6.24 -4.53 -19.38
N HIS A 112 6.83 -5.03 -20.47
CA HIS A 112 7.48 -6.33 -20.44
C HIS A 112 8.71 -6.34 -19.50
N ARG A 113 8.89 -7.41 -18.73
CA ARG A 113 9.98 -7.53 -17.75
C ARG A 113 11.38 -7.35 -18.36
N THR A 114 11.57 -7.82 -19.60
CA THR A 114 12.85 -7.63 -20.32
C THR A 114 13.12 -6.17 -20.65
N THR A 115 12.08 -5.37 -20.90
CA THR A 115 12.20 -3.93 -21.09
C THR A 115 12.67 -3.27 -19.80
N LEU A 116 12.09 -3.63 -18.65
CA LEU A 116 12.52 -3.11 -17.35
C LEU A 116 13.98 -3.42 -17.04
N ARG A 117 14.44 -4.64 -17.33
CA ARG A 117 15.83 -5.07 -17.09
C ARG A 117 16.86 -4.40 -17.98
N ARG A 118 16.42 -3.89 -19.14
CA ARG A 118 17.26 -3.17 -20.10
C ARG A 118 17.25 -1.66 -19.86
N LEU A 119 16.45 -1.17 -18.91
CA LEU A 119 16.50 0.24 -18.55
C LEU A 119 17.87 0.55 -17.93
N ASP A 120 18.53 1.57 -18.48
CA ASP A 120 19.69 2.17 -17.86
C ASP A 120 19.25 2.84 -16.55
N ARG A 121 19.93 2.51 -15.45
CA ARG A 121 19.58 2.95 -14.09
C ARG A 121 19.48 4.46 -13.97
N HIS A 122 20.27 5.19 -14.76
CA HIS A 122 20.37 6.64 -14.68
C HIS A 122 19.60 7.36 -15.78
N ARG A 123 19.00 6.63 -16.73
CA ARG A 123 18.16 7.25 -17.76
C ARG A 123 16.73 7.41 -17.28
N PRO A 124 16.07 8.53 -17.65
CA PRO A 124 14.64 8.70 -17.46
C PRO A 124 13.85 7.59 -18.17
N VAL A 125 12.75 7.20 -17.54
CA VAL A 125 11.81 6.23 -18.12
C VAL A 125 11.03 6.89 -19.24
N GLN A 126 11.10 6.32 -20.44
CA GLN A 126 10.52 6.95 -21.64
C GLN A 126 9.01 7.21 -21.54
N ASP A 127 8.27 6.33 -20.85
CA ASP A 127 6.84 6.54 -20.60
C ASP A 127 6.65 7.36 -19.32
N TRP A 128 6.40 8.65 -19.51
CA TRP A 128 6.17 9.59 -18.43
C TRP A 128 4.96 9.24 -17.56
N ARG A 129 3.91 8.61 -18.13
CA ARG A 129 2.70 8.25 -17.37
C ARG A 129 3.01 7.12 -16.41
N VAL A 130 3.75 6.12 -16.86
CA VAL A 130 4.19 5.01 -15.99
C VAL A 130 5.09 5.54 -14.89
N GLY A 131 6.07 6.38 -15.24
CA GLY A 131 6.94 7.06 -14.28
C GLY A 131 6.13 7.77 -13.20
N ARG A 132 5.24 8.65 -13.64
CA ARG A 132 4.43 9.50 -12.78
C ARG A 132 3.45 8.72 -11.91
N TRP A 133 2.82 7.70 -12.47
CA TRP A 133 1.88 6.85 -11.77
C TRP A 133 2.53 6.14 -10.57
N VAL A 134 3.72 5.56 -10.77
CA VAL A 134 4.46 4.89 -9.69
C VAL A 134 4.92 5.90 -8.63
N GLU A 135 5.37 7.08 -9.01
CA GLU A 135 5.70 8.14 -8.05
C GLU A 135 4.49 8.52 -7.19
N LEU A 136 3.33 8.76 -7.81
CA LEU A 136 2.11 9.14 -7.08
C LEU A 136 1.65 8.04 -6.12
N LEU A 137 1.78 6.76 -6.51
CA LEU A 137 1.53 5.64 -5.61
C LEU A 137 2.53 5.62 -4.46
N ALA A 138 3.83 5.77 -4.72
CA ALA A 138 4.85 5.76 -3.68
C ALA A 138 4.70 6.94 -2.71
N ASP A 139 4.40 8.14 -3.21
CA ASP A 139 4.11 9.31 -2.39
C ASP A 139 2.87 9.08 -1.54
N GLY A 140 1.81 8.48 -2.10
CA GLY A 140 0.63 8.09 -1.34
C GLY A 140 0.92 7.06 -0.24
N HIS A 141 1.82 6.10 -0.49
CA HIS A 141 2.27 5.15 0.55
C HIS A 141 3.07 5.85 1.66
N ARG A 142 3.87 6.88 1.33
CA ARG A 142 4.61 7.67 2.34
C ARG A 142 3.67 8.55 3.18
N MET A 143 2.62 9.09 2.57
CA MET A 143 1.61 9.91 3.25
C MET A 143 0.66 9.11 4.15
N HIS A 144 0.61 7.78 3.98
CA HIS A 144 -0.12 6.86 4.84
C HIS A 144 0.87 5.94 5.57
N PRO A 145 1.61 6.48 6.58
CA PRO A 145 2.57 5.70 7.34
C PRO A 145 1.89 4.54 8.08
N GLN A 146 2.74 3.63 8.55
CA GLN A 146 2.33 2.36 9.14
C GLN A 146 1.36 2.60 10.31
N PRO A 147 0.36 1.72 10.50
CA PRO A 147 -0.56 1.86 11.63
C PRO A 147 0.23 1.70 12.93
N GLU A 148 -0.01 2.60 13.89
CA GLU A 148 0.46 2.49 15.27
C GLU A 148 -0.26 1.31 15.94
N THR A 149 0.18 0.10 15.60
CA THR A 149 -0.48 -1.07 16.16
C THR A 149 -0.12 -1.19 17.64
N SER A 150 -1.13 -1.55 18.43
CA SER A 150 -1.12 -1.66 19.90
C SER A 150 0.04 -2.46 20.54
N ILE A 151 0.92 -3.08 19.75
CA ILE A 151 2.15 -3.72 20.22
C ILE A 151 3.15 -2.68 20.76
N GLU A 152 3.18 -1.46 20.22
CA GLU A 152 3.97 -0.36 20.80
C GLU A 152 3.30 0.24 22.05
N ASN A 153 1.96 0.27 22.11
CA ASN A 153 1.23 0.68 23.31
C ASN A 153 1.47 -0.28 24.50
N ALA A 154 1.65 -1.58 24.24
CA ALA A 154 1.96 -2.56 25.29
C ALA A 154 3.36 -2.37 25.93
N ARG A 155 4.31 -1.73 25.22
CA ARG A 155 5.61 -1.36 25.80
C ARG A 155 5.51 -0.12 26.68
N HIS A 156 4.67 0.85 26.32
CA HIS A 156 4.44 2.05 27.14
C HIS A 156 3.69 1.76 28.46
N VAL A 157 2.87 0.71 28.50
CA VAL A 157 2.14 0.33 29.73
C VAL A 157 3.04 -0.40 30.74
N HIS A 158 4.15 -1.01 30.29
CA HIS A 158 5.07 -1.73 31.16
C HIS A 158 6.20 -0.88 31.77
N ASP A 159 6.43 0.34 31.25
CA ASP A 159 7.42 1.29 31.80
C ASP A 159 6.78 2.33 32.77
N GLN A 160 5.53 2.13 33.20
CA GLN A 160 4.84 2.99 34.17
C GLN A 160 4.47 2.30 35.50
N PHE A 161 5.07 1.15 35.82
CA PHE A 161 4.93 0.51 37.14
C PHE A 161 6.29 0.13 37.72
#